data_AF-A0A0E3K9V5-F1
#
_entry.id   AF-A0A0E3K9V5-F1
#
_cell.length_a   1.000
_cell.length_b   1.000
_cell.length_c   1.000
_cell.angle_alpha   90.00
_cell.angle_beta   90.00
_cell.angle_gamma   90.00
#
_symmetry.space_group_name_H-M   'P 1'
#
loop_
_entity.id
_entity.type
_entity.pdbx_description
1 polymer ?
#
loop_
_entity_poly.entity_id
_entity_poly.type
_entity_poly.pdbx_seq_one_letter_code
_entity_poly.pdbx_strand_id
1 'polypeptide(L)'
;MKEKVVEILRQIYDPEIPINIYDLGLVREIRIEGKRIFVRLIFTANKGCTLADLVAVQVKYKLMKVFPDYNVEVKSDFNEEWNIGYATETGRLMLEEIYGKDAVEVLVNKTKIEELVSTNKVKLENFDPREYMRKAVEERYKKFREWYDKHKI
;
A
#
# COMPACT_ATOMS: atom_id res chain seq x y z
N MET A 1 -21.32 -11.87 3.47
CA MET A 1 -21.11 -11.12 2.20
C MET A 1 -19.99 -10.11 2.26
N LYS A 2 -19.97 -9.18 3.24
CA LYS A 2 -18.87 -8.21 3.40
C LYS A 2 -17.49 -8.88 3.51
N GLU A 3 -17.38 -9.97 4.25
CA GLU A 3 -16.16 -10.79 4.33
C GLU A 3 -15.69 -11.28 2.95
N LYS A 4 -16.61 -11.71 2.09
CA LYS A 4 -16.26 -12.18 0.75
C LYS A 4 -15.73 -11.06 -0.14
N VAL A 5 -16.29 -9.85 -0.01
CA VAL A 5 -15.74 -8.65 -0.66
C VAL A 5 -14.31 -8.39 -0.15
N VAL A 6 -14.09 -8.41 1.17
CA VAL A 6 -12.76 -8.23 1.76
C VAL A 6 -11.76 -9.27 1.27
N GLU A 7 -12.13 -10.56 1.20
CA GLU A 7 -11.29 -11.61 0.64
C GLU A 7 -10.86 -11.31 -0.80
N ILE A 8 -11.76 -10.82 -1.64
CA ILE A 8 -11.45 -10.46 -3.03
C ILE A 8 -10.49 -9.27 -3.07
N LEU A 9 -10.74 -8.24 -2.25
CA LEU A 9 -9.88 -7.06 -2.18
C LEU A 9 -8.47 -7.41 -1.70
N ARG A 10 -8.33 -8.40 -0.81
CA ARG A 10 -7.02 -8.93 -0.36
C ARG A 10 -6.22 -9.66 -1.46
N GLN A 11 -6.84 -9.98 -2.60
CA GLN A 11 -6.14 -10.57 -3.76
C GLN A 11 -5.68 -9.52 -4.77
N ILE A 12 -5.81 -8.23 -4.46
CA ILE A 12 -5.40 -7.13 -5.33
C ILE A 12 -4.26 -6.42 -4.63
N TYR A 13 -3.13 -6.32 -5.32
CA TYR A 13 -1.89 -5.78 -4.79
C TYR A 13 -1.60 -4.41 -5.39
N ASP A 14 -1.01 -3.53 -4.59
CA ASP A 14 -0.48 -2.28 -5.10
C ASP A 14 0.77 -2.58 -5.96
N PRO A 15 0.87 -2.01 -7.18
CA PRO A 15 2.01 -2.29 -8.07
C PRO A 15 3.36 -1.74 -7.59
N GLU A 16 3.37 -0.72 -6.71
CA GLU A 16 4.59 -0.08 -6.20
C GLU A 16 5.00 -0.64 -4.84
N ILE A 17 4.01 -0.92 -3.98
CA ILE A 17 4.20 -1.47 -2.64
C ILE A 17 3.56 -2.87 -2.67
N PRO A 18 4.32 -3.99 -2.67
CA PRO A 18 3.81 -5.34 -2.91
C PRO A 18 3.00 -5.93 -1.73
N ILE A 19 2.01 -5.18 -1.27
CA ILE A 19 1.05 -5.47 -0.21
C ILE A 19 -0.35 -5.32 -0.82
N ASN A 20 -1.30 -6.13 -0.35
CA ASN A 20 -2.67 -6.03 -0.85
C ASN A 20 -3.34 -4.71 -0.40
N ILE A 21 -4.24 -4.19 -1.24
CA ILE A 21 -4.87 -2.87 -1.05
C ILE A 21 -5.68 -2.76 0.24
N TYR A 22 -6.13 -3.90 0.79
CA TYR A 22 -6.90 -3.91 2.04
C TYR A 22 -5.96 -3.76 3.24
N ASP A 23 -4.91 -4.58 3.32
CA ASP A 23 -3.95 -4.53 4.42
C ASP A 23 -3.06 -3.28 4.35
N LEU A 24 -2.80 -2.75 3.15
CA LEU A 24 -2.16 -1.46 2.96
C LEU A 24 -3.06 -0.28 3.40
N GLY A 25 -4.36 -0.51 3.61
CA GLY A 25 -5.29 0.51 4.10
C GLY A 25 -5.82 1.46 3.02
N LEU A 26 -5.70 1.09 1.75
CA LEU A 26 -6.23 1.88 0.62
C LEU A 26 -7.76 1.80 0.54
N VAL A 27 -8.36 0.72 1.03
CA VAL A 27 -9.82 0.55 1.10
C VAL A 27 -10.37 1.27 2.33
N ARG A 28 -11.08 2.38 2.12
CA ARG A 28 -11.61 3.20 3.22
C ARG A 28 -13.06 2.93 3.55
N GLU A 29 -13.80 2.44 2.56
CA GLU A 29 -15.22 2.21 2.73
C GLU A 29 -15.69 1.04 1.88
N ILE A 30 -16.54 0.20 2.48
CA ILE A 30 -17.28 -0.85 1.80
C ILE A 30 -18.73 -0.73 2.26
N ARG A 31 -19.63 -0.33 1.37
CA ARG A 31 -21.08 -0.32 1.61
C ARG A 31 -21.74 -1.37 0.72
N ILE A 32 -22.66 -2.14 1.31
CA ILE A 32 -23.42 -3.17 0.60
C ILE A 32 -24.89 -2.96 0.93
N GLU A 33 -25.68 -2.58 -0.06
CA GLU A 33 -27.09 -2.21 0.07
C GLU A 33 -27.91 -2.92 -1.01
N GLY A 34 -28.66 -3.95 -0.63
CA GLY A 34 -29.38 -4.80 -1.58
C GLY A 34 -28.43 -5.42 -2.61
N LYS A 35 -28.60 -5.05 -3.89
CA LYS A 35 -27.74 -5.47 -5.02
C LYS A 35 -26.69 -4.42 -5.41
N ARG A 36 -26.33 -3.51 -4.52
CA ARG A 36 -25.28 -2.49 -4.76
C ARG A 36 -24.08 -2.75 -3.87
N ILE A 37 -22.89 -2.72 -4.46
CA ILE A 37 -21.60 -2.76 -3.75
C ILE A 37 -20.88 -1.46 -4.09
N PHE A 38 -20.56 -0.67 -3.07
CA PHE A 38 -19.75 0.53 -3.19
C PHE A 38 -18.43 0.34 -2.46
N VAL A 39 -17.33 0.65 -3.13
CA VAL A 39 -15.98 0.64 -2.56
C VAL A 39 -15.32 2.01 -2.74
N ARG A 40 -14.89 2.64 -1.65
CA ARG A 40 -14.06 3.85 -1.69
C ARG A 40 -12.60 3.49 -1.49
N LEU A 41 -11.77 3.90 -2.44
CA LEU A 41 -10.32 3.74 -2.41
C LEU A 41 -9.66 5.11 -2.22
N ILE A 42 -8.60 5.16 -1.43
CA ILE A 42 -7.62 6.24 -1.44
C ILE A 42 -6.30 5.69 -1.95
N PHE A 43 -5.36 6.56 -2.31
CA PHE A 43 -4.06 6.14 -2.83
C PHE A 43 -2.92 6.88 -2.13
N THR A 44 -1.74 6.27 -2.16
CA THR A 44 -0.48 6.90 -1.76
C THR A 44 -0.06 7.99 -2.76
N ALA A 45 -0.50 7.88 -4.01
CA ALA A 45 -0.22 8.80 -5.10
C ALA A 45 -1.35 9.82 -5.36
N ASN A 46 -1.01 10.92 -6.02
CA ASN A 46 -1.93 11.98 -6.41
C ASN A 46 -2.81 11.61 -7.63
N LYS A 47 -3.81 12.45 -7.92
CA LYS A 47 -4.72 12.30 -9.07
C LYS A 47 -3.94 12.29 -10.39
N GLY A 48 -4.31 11.39 -11.31
CA GLY A 48 -3.66 11.23 -12.61
C GLY A 48 -2.59 10.13 -12.65
N CYS A 49 -2.36 9.43 -11.53
CA CYS A 49 -1.53 8.23 -11.51
C CYS A 49 -2.23 7.06 -12.22
N THR A 50 -1.61 6.57 -13.30
CA THR A 50 -2.11 5.43 -14.09
C THR A 50 -2.21 4.14 -13.27
N LEU A 51 -1.33 3.95 -12.29
CA LEU A 51 -1.33 2.77 -11.43
C LEU A 51 -2.56 2.73 -10.50
N ALA A 52 -2.95 3.89 -9.96
CA ALA A 52 -4.16 4.00 -9.13
C ALA A 52 -5.42 3.63 -9.92
N ASP A 53 -5.52 4.10 -11.16
CA ASP A 53 -6.65 3.78 -12.04
C ASP A 53 -6.69 2.27 -12.37
N LEU A 54 -5.53 1.65 -12.62
CA LEU A 54 -5.44 0.20 -12.85
C LEU A 54 -5.91 -0.60 -11.63
N VAL A 55 -5.55 -0.20 -10.42
CA VAL A 55 -6.03 -0.83 -9.18
C VAL A 55 -7.54 -0.69 -9.06
N ALA A 56 -8.11 0.50 -9.27
CA ALA A 56 -9.55 0.72 -9.19
C ALA A 56 -10.32 -0.12 -10.23
N VAL A 57 -9.80 -0.24 -11.46
CA VAL A 57 -10.36 -1.11 -12.49
C VAL A 57 -10.31 -2.58 -12.07
N GLN A 58 -9.19 -3.05 -11.51
CA GLN A 58 -9.07 -4.41 -10.99
C GLN A 58 -10.10 -4.71 -9.89
N VAL A 59 -10.30 -3.77 -8.95
CA VAL A 59 -11.33 -3.89 -7.90
C VAL A 59 -12.70 -4.07 -8.54
N LYS A 60 -13.08 -3.16 -9.44
CA LYS A 60 -14.40 -3.21 -10.09
C LYS A 60 -14.59 -4.53 -10.85
N TYR A 61 -13.62 -4.92 -11.65
CA TYR A 61 -13.68 -6.11 -12.47
C TYR A 61 -13.78 -7.40 -11.64
N LYS A 62 -12.93 -7.57 -10.61
CA LYS A 62 -12.97 -8.77 -9.76
C LYS A 62 -14.28 -8.88 -8.99
N LEU A 63 -14.81 -7.76 -8.47
CA LEU A 63 -16.10 -7.77 -7.77
C LEU A 63 -17.25 -8.09 -8.71
N MET A 64 -17.31 -7.51 -9.91
CA MET A 64 -18.34 -7.82 -10.91
C MET A 64 -18.29 -9.29 -11.34
N LYS A 65 -17.09 -9.87 -11.45
CA LYS A 65 -16.93 -11.28 -11.82
C LYS A 65 -17.50 -12.24 -10.76
N VAL A 66 -17.31 -11.92 -9.47
CA VAL A 66 -17.81 -12.75 -8.36
C VAL A 66 -19.28 -12.47 -8.05
N PHE A 67 -19.74 -11.24 -8.28
CA PHE A 67 -21.10 -10.78 -8.02
C PHE A 67 -21.76 -10.24 -9.31
N PRO A 68 -22.06 -11.10 -10.30
CA PRO A 68 -22.54 -10.67 -11.62
C PRO A 68 -23.89 -9.94 -11.58
N ASP A 69 -24.74 -10.23 -10.59
CA ASP A 69 -26.05 -9.61 -10.43
C ASP A 69 -26.02 -8.29 -9.63
N TYR A 70 -24.84 -7.82 -9.22
CA TYR A 70 -24.67 -6.63 -8.39
C TYR A 70 -24.18 -5.45 -9.21
N ASN A 71 -24.71 -4.27 -8.91
CA ASN A 71 -24.14 -3.01 -9.39
C ASN A 71 -22.92 -2.65 -8.52
N VAL A 72 -21.73 -2.70 -9.11
CA VAL A 72 -20.46 -2.39 -8.44
C VAL A 72 -19.98 -0.99 -8.80
N GLU A 73 -19.91 -0.13 -7.80
CA GLU A 73 -19.32 1.20 -7.89
C GLU A 73 -18.00 1.25 -7.13
N VAL A 74 -16.96 1.77 -7.78
CA VAL A 74 -15.64 1.98 -7.18
C VAL A 74 -15.29 3.45 -7.35
N LYS A 75 -14.98 4.12 -6.25
CA LYS A 75 -14.62 5.53 -6.22
C LYS A 75 -13.20 5.70 -5.73
N SER A 76 -12.35 6.29 -6.56
CA SER A 76 -11.03 6.79 -6.16
C SER A 76 -11.17 8.18 -5.56
N ASP A 77 -10.81 8.31 -4.29
CA ASP A 77 -10.85 9.55 -3.53
C ASP A 77 -9.44 10.08 -3.31
N PHE A 78 -9.13 11.20 -3.97
CA PHE A 78 -7.82 11.85 -3.93
C PHE A 78 -7.80 13.05 -2.98
N ASN A 79 -8.88 13.30 -2.24
CA ASN A 79 -8.93 14.40 -1.27
C ASN A 79 -8.47 13.96 0.13
N GLU A 80 -8.37 12.66 0.38
CA GLU A 80 -7.86 12.08 1.61
C GLU A 80 -6.47 11.51 1.36
N GLU A 81 -5.47 12.07 2.03
CA GLU A 81 -4.10 11.56 1.98
C GLU A 81 -3.98 10.28 2.78
N TRP A 82 -3.37 9.25 2.17
CA TRP A 82 -3.05 8.03 2.90
C TRP A 82 -2.02 8.31 4.00
N ASN A 83 -2.22 7.67 5.15
CA ASN A 83 -1.20 7.59 6.20
C ASN A 83 -1.05 6.16 6.70
N ILE A 84 0.12 5.86 7.24
CA ILE A 84 0.50 4.54 7.76
C ILE A 84 -0.47 3.99 8.81
N GLY A 85 -1.19 4.85 9.54
CA GLY A 85 -2.21 4.45 10.50
C GLY A 85 -3.43 3.78 9.88
N TYR A 86 -3.60 3.84 8.56
CA TYR A 86 -4.65 3.11 7.85
C TYR A 86 -4.28 1.67 7.53
N ALA A 87 -2.99 1.32 7.51
CA ALA A 87 -2.57 -0.06 7.30
C ALA A 87 -3.06 -0.94 8.46
N THR A 88 -3.46 -2.17 8.13
CA THR A 88 -3.78 -3.17 9.16
C THR A 88 -2.50 -3.56 9.91
N GLU A 89 -2.63 -4.25 11.04
CA GLU A 89 -1.46 -4.78 11.75
C GLU A 89 -0.57 -5.63 10.82
N THR A 90 -1.20 -6.50 10.01
CA THR A 90 -0.48 -7.29 9.02
C THR A 90 0.19 -6.42 7.94
N GLY A 91 -0.51 -5.39 7.44
CA GLY A 91 0.07 -4.45 6.48
C GLY A 91 1.27 -3.69 7.06
N ARG A 92 1.19 -3.26 8.31
CA ARG A 92 2.29 -2.59 9.01
C ARG A 92 3.50 -3.52 9.16
N LEU A 93 3.29 -4.76 9.58
CA LEU A 93 4.37 -5.75 9.68
C LEU A 93 5.04 -5.99 8.32
N MET A 94 4.27 -6.08 7.23
CA MET A 94 4.83 -6.19 5.87
C MET A 94 5.62 -4.95 5.48
N LEU A 95 5.16 -3.74 5.81
CA LEU A 95 5.90 -2.50 5.55
C LEU A 95 7.21 -2.45 6.35
N GLU A 96 7.20 -2.89 7.61
CA GLU A 96 8.40 -2.98 8.44
C GLU A 96 9.40 -4.00 7.89
N GLU A 97 8.93 -5.10 7.31
CA GLU A 97 9.79 -6.10 6.65
C GLU A 97 10.43 -5.55 5.37
N ILE A 98 9.65 -4.85 4.54
CA ILE A 98 10.10 -4.31 3.24
C ILE A 98 11.04 -3.10 3.44
N TYR A 99 10.68 -2.18 4.32
CA TYR A 99 11.34 -0.87 4.45
C TYR A 99 12.18 -0.72 5.72
N GLY A 100 12.01 -1.59 6.71
CA GLY A 100 12.64 -1.50 8.03
C GLY A 100 11.77 -0.75 9.05
N LYS A 101 11.84 -1.18 10.32
CA LYS A 101 11.06 -0.60 11.43
C LYS A 101 11.29 0.90 11.60
N ASP A 102 12.55 1.33 11.58
CA ASP A 102 12.91 2.74 11.75
C ASP A 102 12.27 3.62 10.66
N ALA A 103 12.24 3.14 9.40
CA ALA A 103 11.62 3.87 8.29
C ALA A 103 10.10 3.98 8.44
N VAL A 104 9.44 2.93 8.94
CA VAL A 104 7.99 2.96 9.19
C VAL A 104 7.65 3.86 10.38
N GLU A 105 8.47 3.85 11.44
CA GLU A 105 8.27 4.72 12.60
C GLU A 105 8.38 6.21 12.25
N VAL A 106 9.27 6.55 11.33
CA VAL A 106 9.35 7.90 10.75
C VAL A 106 8.06 8.31 10.03
N LEU A 107 7.45 7.40 9.26
CA LEU A 107 6.17 7.66 8.59
C LEU A 107 5.03 7.87 9.58
N VAL A 108 5.06 7.20 10.73
CA VAL A 108 4.05 7.37 11.80
C VAL A 108 4.16 8.76 12.44
N ASN A 109 5.37 9.20 12.73
CA ASN A 109 5.60 10.41 13.50
C ASN A 109 5.59 11.70 12.66
N LYS A 110 5.42 11.60 11.33
CA LYS A 110 5.58 12.73 10.38
C LYS A 110 6.84 13.56 10.70
N THR A 111 7.90 12.87 11.12
CA THR A 111 9.12 13.49 11.64
C THR A 111 9.69 14.42 10.58
N LYS A 112 10.00 15.66 10.97
CA LYS A 112 10.51 16.65 10.03
C LYS A 112 11.88 16.23 9.52
N ILE A 113 12.23 16.70 8.31
CA ILE A 113 13.51 16.35 7.67
C ILE A 113 14.69 16.71 8.59
N GLU A 114 14.60 17.81 9.34
CA GLU A 114 15.64 18.26 10.28
C GLU A 114 15.86 17.28 11.46
N GLU A 115 14.78 16.66 11.95
CA GLU A 115 14.84 15.62 12.98
C GLU A 115 15.41 14.31 12.41
N LEU A 116 15.13 13.96 11.16
CA LEU A 116 15.70 12.78 10.52
C LEU A 116 17.21 12.88 10.28
N VAL A 117 17.69 14.05 9.86
CA VAL A 117 19.11 14.33 9.62
C VAL A 117 19.92 14.32 10.92
N SER A 118 19.30 14.66 12.05
CA SER A 118 19.94 14.64 13.37
C SER A 118 19.90 13.27 14.06
N THR A 119 18.85 12.49 13.83
CA THR A 119 18.62 11.18 14.50
C THR A 119 19.31 10.03 13.77
N ASN A 120 19.32 10.03 12.43
CA ASN A 120 20.23 9.17 11.70
C ASN A 120 21.62 9.78 11.82
N LYS A 121 22.61 8.98 12.23
CA LYS A 121 24.04 9.32 12.14
C LYS A 121 24.50 9.43 10.67
N VAL A 122 23.77 10.12 9.80
CA VAL A 122 24.30 10.51 8.49
C VAL A 122 25.26 11.64 8.76
N LYS A 123 26.53 11.29 8.97
CA LYS A 123 27.59 12.27 8.74
C LYS A 123 27.46 12.67 7.27
N LEU A 124 26.92 13.86 7.04
CA LEU A 124 26.75 14.43 5.69
C LEU A 124 28.10 14.55 4.97
N GLU A 125 29.21 14.49 5.70
CA GLU A 125 30.55 14.31 5.18
C GLU A 125 30.63 12.99 4.40
N ASN A 126 30.69 13.09 3.06
CA ASN A 126 30.82 11.99 2.09
C ASN A 126 29.57 11.15 1.83
N PHE A 127 28.35 11.68 2.05
CA PHE A 127 27.12 11.00 1.62
C PHE A 127 26.94 11.08 0.09
N ASP A 128 27.08 9.94 -0.60
CA ASP A 128 26.70 9.81 -2.01
C ASP A 128 25.27 9.23 -2.13
N PRO A 129 24.28 10.02 -2.56
CA PRO A 129 22.89 9.57 -2.67
C PRO A 129 22.70 8.47 -3.72
N ARG A 130 23.52 8.42 -4.78
CA ARG A 130 23.40 7.39 -5.81
C ARG A 130 23.87 6.04 -5.29
N GLU A 131 25.03 6.02 -4.64
CA GLU A 131 25.58 4.81 -4.05
C GLU A 131 24.72 4.30 -2.89
N TYR A 132 24.18 5.21 -2.07
CA TYR A 132 23.22 4.87 -1.03
C TYR A 132 21.96 4.21 -1.63
N MET A 133 21.33 4.84 -2.62
CA MET A 133 20.12 4.30 -3.24
C MET A 133 20.37 2.96 -3.94
N ARG A 134 21.51 2.80 -4.61
CA ARG A 134 21.91 1.52 -5.23
C ARG A 134 21.95 0.39 -4.20
N LYS A 135 22.67 0.58 -3.10
CA LYS A 135 22.76 -0.41 -2.01
C LYS A 135 21.41 -0.69 -1.38
N ALA A 136 20.63 0.34 -1.09
CA ALA A 136 19.31 0.19 -0.48
C ALA A 136 18.35 -0.62 -1.37
N VAL A 137 18.34 -0.35 -2.69
CA VAL A 137 17.51 -1.10 -3.64
C VAL A 137 17.97 -2.54 -3.76
N GLU A 138 19.28 -2.79 -3.88
CA GLU A 138 19.84 -4.15 -3.95
C GLU A 138 19.50 -4.97 -2.69
N GLU A 139 19.64 -4.39 -1.50
CA GLU A 139 19.30 -5.04 -0.23
C GLU A 139 17.80 -5.31 -0.10
N ARG A 140 16.94 -4.32 -0.39
CA ARG A 140 15.48 -4.49 -0.34
C ARG A 140 15.01 -5.57 -1.30
N TYR A 141 15.52 -5.57 -2.53
CA TYR A 141 15.13 -6.55 -3.54
C TYR A 141 15.63 -7.97 -3.20
N LYS A 142 16.79 -8.08 -2.53
CA LYS A 142 17.25 -9.35 -1.95
C LYS A 142 16.29 -9.87 -0.89
N LYS A 143 15.96 -9.05 0.12
CA LYS A 143 15.01 -9.43 1.20
C LYS A 143 13.64 -9.82 0.64
N PHE A 144 13.11 -9.02 -0.29
CA PHE A 144 11.82 -9.30 -0.93
C PHE A 144 11.83 -10.65 -1.66
N ARG A 145 12.89 -10.96 -2.43
CA ARG A 145 13.01 -12.27 -3.10
C ARG A 145 13.06 -13.43 -2.12
N GLU A 146 13.85 -13.32 -1.06
CA GLU A 146 13.92 -14.35 -0.01
C GLU A 146 12.55 -14.59 0.65
N TRP A 147 11.80 -13.51 0.92
CA TRP A 147 10.44 -13.60 1.44
C TRP A 147 9.48 -14.25 0.44
N TYR A 148 9.52 -13.83 -0.83
CA TYR A 148 8.66 -14.33 -1.90
C TYR A 148 8.85 -15.84 -2.10
N ASP A 149 10.09 -16.29 -2.22
CA ASP A 149 10.44 -17.70 -2.38
C ASP A 149 9.99 -18.55 -1.18
N LYS A 150 10.12 -18.00 0.04
CA LYS A 150 9.67 -18.66 1.28
C LYS A 150 8.16 -18.86 1.33
N HIS A 151 7.37 -17.92 0.79
CA HIS A 151 5.92 -17.94 0.87
C HIS A 151 5.23 -18.49 -0.39
N LYS A 152 6.01 -18.85 -1.43
CA LYS A 152 5.55 -19.51 -2.67
C LYS A 152 4.35 -18.83 -3.32
N ILE A 153 4.42 -17.50 -3.42
CA ILE A 153 3.43 -16.71 -4.16
C ILE A 153 3.75 -16.75 -5.65
#